data_AF-I0UX34-F1
#
_entry.id   AF-I0UX34-F1
#
_cell.length_a   1.000
_cell.length_b   1.000
_cell.length_c   1.000
_cell.angle_alpha   90.00
_cell.angle_beta   90.00
_cell.angle_gamma   90.00
#
_symmetry.space_group_name_H-M   'P 1'
#
loop_
_entity.id
_entity.type
_entity.pdbx_description
1 polymer ?
#
loop_
_entity_poly.entity_id
_entity_poly.type
_entity_poly.pdbx_seq_one_letter_code
_entity_poly.pdbx_strand_id
1 'polypeptide(L)'
;MTTAVVWDGAPHLPTVLVFDPAPPAETAEIPQSWRALTDRRQVVWCRFAVEHALAETDRLLGDADAFGRPIDAVVHGDPPDVLDVLRRHADAVRAVIVVDSGPGAVDELPGVRAVAVGRPRTPPRPLDGDAVCAEVISALDDLDTDDLAEGVWPRRGDEEARE
;
A
#
# COMPACT_ATOMS: atom_id res chain seq x y z
N MET A 1 6.89 22.96 -4.95
CA MET A 1 7.33 22.02 -3.91
C MET A 1 7.01 20.64 -4.43
N THR A 2 8.01 19.82 -4.75
CA THR A 2 7.79 18.42 -5.17
C THR A 2 7.53 17.62 -3.90
N THR A 3 6.28 17.22 -3.68
CA THR A 3 5.92 16.36 -2.55
C THR A 3 6.34 14.92 -2.87
N ALA A 4 7.20 14.35 -2.04
CA ALA A 4 7.70 12.99 -2.20
C ALA A 4 6.60 11.94 -1.94
N VAL A 5 5.69 12.26 -1.03
CA VAL A 5 4.50 11.48 -0.69
C VAL A 5 3.25 12.32 -0.95
N VAL A 6 2.32 11.79 -1.74
CA VAL A 6 1.03 12.42 -2.05
C VAL A 6 -0.09 11.63 -1.40
N TRP A 7 -1.07 12.32 -0.84
CA TRP A 7 -2.18 11.72 -0.10
C TRP A 7 -3.51 12.10 -0.75
N ASP A 8 -4.43 11.16 -0.83
CA ASP A 8 -5.82 11.42 -1.24
C ASP A 8 -6.77 10.43 -0.53
N GLY A 9 -8.02 10.82 -0.34
CA GLY A 9 -9.00 10.10 0.49
C GLY A 9 -8.96 10.50 1.97
N ALA A 10 -9.99 10.06 2.72
CA ALA A 10 -10.16 10.47 4.12
C ALA A 10 -9.22 9.69 5.07
N PRO A 11 -8.64 10.34 6.10
CA PRO A 11 -7.56 9.76 6.92
C PRO A 11 -7.95 8.60 7.85
N HIS A 12 -9.25 8.33 7.99
CA HIS A 12 -9.77 7.22 8.80
C HIS A 12 -10.10 5.99 7.97
N LEU A 13 -10.00 6.08 6.64
CA LEU A 13 -10.25 4.94 5.75
C LEU A 13 -9.02 4.01 5.73
N PRO A 14 -9.20 2.70 5.44
CA PRO A 14 -8.08 1.79 5.22
C PRO A 14 -7.06 2.37 4.25
N THR A 15 -5.77 2.21 4.55
CA THR A 15 -4.70 2.85 3.77
C THR A 15 -4.15 1.92 2.70
N VAL A 16 -3.96 2.46 1.50
CA VAL A 16 -3.14 1.84 0.44
C VAL A 16 -1.89 2.67 0.23
N LEU A 17 -0.75 2.09 0.61
CA LEU A 17 0.57 2.73 0.49
C LEU A 17 1.27 2.23 -0.79
N VAL A 18 1.33 3.09 -1.80
CA VAL A 18 1.95 2.77 -3.10
C VAL A 18 3.40 3.24 -3.12
N PHE A 19 4.34 2.34 -3.37
CA PHE A 19 5.75 2.64 -3.60
C PHE A 19 6.03 2.67 -5.11
N ASP A 20 6.12 3.88 -5.63
CA ASP A 20 6.29 4.14 -7.05
C ASP A 20 7.75 4.47 -7.40
N PRO A 21 8.41 3.66 -8.26
CA PRO A 21 9.78 3.94 -8.72
C PRO A 21 9.86 5.13 -9.69
N ALA A 22 8.72 5.67 -10.14
CA ALA A 22 8.70 6.80 -11.05
C ALA A 22 9.39 8.05 -10.46
N PRO A 23 9.99 8.90 -11.31
CA PRO A 23 10.53 10.19 -10.87
C PRO A 23 9.43 11.07 -10.25
N PRO A 24 9.80 12.11 -9.47
CA PRO A 24 8.84 13.07 -8.96
C PRO A 24 7.97 13.64 -10.07
N ALA A 25 6.66 13.68 -9.83
CA ALA A 25 5.71 14.35 -10.70
C ALA A 25 5.75 15.87 -10.46
N GLU A 26 5.47 16.64 -11.50
CA GLU A 26 5.32 18.11 -11.39
C GLU A 26 4.09 18.49 -10.55
N THR A 27 3.08 17.61 -10.51
CA THR A 27 1.85 17.79 -9.74
C THR A 27 1.87 16.94 -8.47
N ALA A 28 1.39 17.54 -7.38
CA ALA A 28 1.19 16.87 -6.10
C ALA A 28 -0.16 16.11 -6.06
N GLU A 29 -0.43 15.32 -7.10
CA GLU A 29 -1.69 14.59 -7.24
C GLU A 29 -1.44 13.09 -7.43
N ILE A 30 -2.39 12.27 -6.96
CA ILE A 30 -2.44 10.85 -7.28
C ILE A 30 -2.89 10.66 -8.74
N PRO A 31 -2.51 9.57 -9.40
CA PRO A 31 -2.97 9.30 -10.76
C PRO A 31 -4.49 9.19 -10.86
N GLN A 32 -5.04 9.62 -12.01
CA GLN A 32 -6.47 9.64 -12.25
C GLN A 32 -7.12 8.25 -12.10
N SER A 33 -6.45 7.20 -12.56
CA SER A 33 -6.88 5.81 -12.46
C SER A 33 -7.16 5.37 -11.01
N TRP A 34 -6.40 5.92 -10.05
CA TRP A 34 -6.51 5.58 -8.63
C TRP A 34 -7.53 6.43 -7.86
N ARG A 35 -8.05 7.52 -8.44
CA ARG A 35 -9.04 8.37 -7.76
C ARG A 35 -10.33 7.63 -7.40
N ALA A 36 -10.71 6.61 -8.15
CA ALA A 36 -11.89 5.80 -7.79
C ALA A 36 -11.72 5.04 -6.45
N LEU A 37 -10.46 4.82 -6.02
CA LEU A 37 -10.17 4.12 -4.77
C LEU A 37 -10.31 5.04 -3.55
N THR A 38 -10.23 6.35 -3.72
CA THR A 38 -10.19 7.32 -2.61
C THR A 38 -11.53 7.49 -1.89
N ASP A 39 -12.62 7.05 -2.51
CA ASP A 39 -13.95 6.98 -1.89
C ASP A 39 -14.03 5.91 -0.78
N ARG A 40 -13.15 4.90 -0.82
CA ARG A 40 -13.15 3.75 0.11
C ARG A 40 -11.86 3.60 0.91
N ARG A 41 -10.77 4.20 0.45
CA ARG A 41 -9.44 4.05 1.03
C ARG A 41 -8.69 5.37 1.06
N GLN A 42 -7.75 5.50 1.97
CA GLN A 42 -6.74 6.55 1.91
C GLN A 42 -5.60 6.07 1.02
N VAL A 43 -5.37 6.73 -0.12
CA VAL A 43 -4.25 6.42 -1.02
C VAL A 43 -3.05 7.29 -0.63
N VAL A 44 -1.94 6.63 -0.32
CA VAL A 44 -0.66 7.27 0.01
C VAL A 44 0.34 6.86 -1.05
N TRP A 45 0.72 7.80 -1.91
CA TRP A 45 1.57 7.58 -3.07
C TRP A 45 2.98 8.08 -2.81
N CYS A 46 3.91 7.17 -2.53
CA CYS A 46 5.31 7.46 -2.29
C CYS A 46 6.13 7.26 -3.57
N ARG A 47 6.64 8.37 -4.15
CA ARG A 47 7.57 8.30 -5.30
C ARG A 47 9.00 8.24 -4.77
N PHE A 48 9.56 7.03 -4.70
CA PHE A 48 10.82 6.82 -3.97
C PHE A 48 12.09 7.07 -4.80
N ALA A 49 11.97 7.43 -6.08
CA ALA A 49 13.06 8.04 -6.83
C ALA A 49 13.40 9.46 -6.32
N VAL A 50 12.59 10.02 -5.41
CA VAL A 50 12.85 11.28 -4.71
C VAL A 50 13.72 11.02 -3.48
N GLU A 51 14.75 11.84 -3.29
CA GLU A 51 15.59 11.81 -2.09
C GLU A 51 14.72 11.90 -0.81
N HIS A 52 15.01 11.05 0.18
CA HIS A 52 14.32 10.95 1.47
C HIS A 52 12.86 10.46 1.47
N ALA A 53 12.20 10.23 0.32
CA ALA A 53 10.82 9.73 0.27
C ALA A 53 10.61 8.43 1.06
N LEU A 54 11.56 7.51 0.92
CA LEU A 54 11.52 6.22 1.61
C LEU A 54 11.74 6.39 3.12
N ALA A 55 12.63 7.31 3.53
CA ALA A 55 12.87 7.61 4.94
C ALA A 55 11.68 8.32 5.60
N GLU A 56 10.95 9.15 4.85
CA GLU A 56 9.69 9.74 5.30
C GLU A 56 8.62 8.66 5.50
N THR A 57 8.49 7.74 4.54
CA THR A 57 7.55 6.62 4.63
C THR A 57 7.87 5.67 5.78
N ASP A 58 9.15 5.37 6.01
CA ASP A 58 9.64 4.57 7.14
C ASP A 58 9.28 5.21 8.49
N ARG A 59 9.36 6.54 8.60
CA ARG A 59 8.91 7.28 9.80
C ARG A 59 7.40 7.20 9.98
N LEU A 60 6.63 7.35 8.90
CA LEU A 60 5.17 7.28 8.94
C LEU A 60 4.67 5.89 9.34
N LEU A 61 5.31 4.82 8.84
CA LEU A 61 4.96 3.45 9.23
C LEU A 61 5.24 3.16 10.72
N GLY A 62 6.25 3.82 11.29
CA GLY A 62 6.55 3.76 12.72
C GLY A 62 5.61 4.57 13.62
N ASP A 63 4.72 5.39 13.03
CA ASP A 63 3.69 6.14 13.75
C ASP A 63 2.34 5.42 13.61
N ALA A 64 1.82 4.90 14.72
CA ALA A 64 0.59 4.12 14.73
C ALA A 64 -0.64 4.91 14.27
N ASP A 65 -0.61 6.24 14.42
CA ASP A 65 -1.73 7.14 14.10
C ASP A 65 -1.58 7.82 12.73
N ALA A 66 -0.47 7.61 12.02
CA ALA A 66 -0.22 8.24 10.73
C ALA A 66 -1.11 7.73 9.59
N PHE A 67 -1.60 6.50 9.69
CA PHE A 67 -2.38 5.83 8.65
C PHE A 67 -3.67 5.22 9.20
N GLY A 68 -4.72 5.25 8.37
CA GLY A 68 -5.89 4.43 8.61
C GLY A 68 -5.56 2.94 8.51
N ARG A 69 -6.32 2.11 9.24
CA ARG A 69 -6.10 0.66 9.31
C ARG A 69 -7.23 -0.12 8.60
N PRO A 70 -6.94 -1.28 7.99
CA PRO A 70 -5.60 -1.87 7.78
C PRO A 70 -4.74 -1.08 6.77
N ILE A 71 -3.44 -1.36 6.75
CA ILE A 71 -2.50 -0.83 5.74
C ILE A 71 -2.17 -1.94 4.75
N ASP A 72 -2.40 -1.69 3.47
CA ASP A 72 -1.95 -2.54 2.36
C ASP A 72 -0.88 -1.80 1.56
N ALA A 73 0.29 -2.40 1.39
CA ALA A 73 1.36 -1.81 0.60
C ALA A 73 1.34 -2.36 -0.84
N VAL A 74 1.61 -1.49 -1.82
CA VAL A 74 1.70 -1.84 -3.24
C VAL A 74 3.11 -1.50 -3.71
N VAL A 75 3.80 -2.47 -4.28
CA VAL A 75 5.18 -2.31 -4.76
C VAL A 75 5.31 -2.85 -6.18
N HIS A 76 6.18 -2.26 -6.99
CA HIS A 76 6.49 -2.78 -8.32
C HIS A 76 7.75 -3.65 -8.28
N GLY A 77 7.63 -4.93 -8.64
CA GLY A 77 8.72 -5.91 -8.54
C GLY A 77 9.22 -6.03 -7.10
N ASP A 78 10.51 -6.29 -6.92
CA ASP A 78 11.08 -6.63 -5.60
C ASP A 78 12.19 -5.64 -5.19
N PRO A 79 11.88 -4.34 -5.00
CA PRO A 79 12.87 -3.33 -4.65
C PRO A 79 13.38 -3.57 -3.22
N PRO A 80 14.68 -3.89 -3.03
CA PRO A 80 15.20 -4.35 -1.74
C PRO A 80 15.01 -3.31 -0.62
N ASP A 81 15.24 -2.03 -0.91
CA ASP A 81 15.11 -0.97 0.09
C ASP A 81 13.67 -0.80 0.60
N VAL A 82 12.67 -0.96 -0.28
CA VAL A 82 11.25 -0.89 0.09
C VAL A 82 10.85 -2.13 0.89
N LEU A 83 11.29 -3.31 0.45
CA LEU A 83 11.02 -4.55 1.18
C LEU A 83 11.65 -4.50 2.58
N ASP A 84 12.84 -3.92 2.74
CA ASP A 84 13.47 -3.73 4.05
C ASP A 84 12.69 -2.78 4.95
N VAL A 85 12.06 -1.72 4.41
CA VAL A 85 11.12 -0.88 5.17
C VAL A 85 9.91 -1.70 5.61
N LEU A 86 9.28 -2.42 4.68
CA LEU A 86 8.10 -3.23 4.98
C LEU A 86 8.39 -4.34 6.00
N ARG A 87 9.59 -4.94 5.98
CA ARG A 87 10.05 -5.91 6.98
C ARG A 87 10.14 -5.31 8.38
N ARG A 88 10.59 -4.06 8.50
CA ARG A 88 10.71 -3.39 9.81
C ARG A 88 9.37 -3.09 10.46
N HIS A 89 8.33 -2.91 9.63
CA HIS A 89 6.97 -2.55 10.07
C HIS A 89 5.95 -3.62 9.69
N ALA A 90 6.36 -4.88 9.69
CA ALA A 90 5.54 -6.02 9.31
C ALA A 90 4.26 -6.16 10.18
N ASP A 91 4.31 -5.67 11.42
CA ASP A 91 3.17 -5.63 12.35
C ASP A 91 2.13 -4.55 12.00
N ALA A 92 2.53 -3.50 11.26
CA ALA A 92 1.63 -2.45 10.82
C ALA A 92 0.93 -2.78 9.48
N VAL A 93 1.58 -3.60 8.64
CA VAL A 93 1.14 -3.91 7.27
C VAL A 93 0.36 -5.22 7.23
N ARG A 94 -0.88 -5.17 6.75
CA ARG A 94 -1.74 -6.36 6.56
C ARG A 94 -1.23 -7.21 5.40
N ALA A 95 -1.03 -6.58 4.25
CA ALA A 95 -0.68 -7.24 3.01
C ALA A 95 0.26 -6.39 2.16
N VAL A 96 1.04 -7.07 1.32
CA VAL A 96 1.87 -6.49 0.27
C VAL A 96 1.46 -7.06 -1.07
N ILE A 97 0.99 -6.16 -1.94
CA ILE A 97 0.63 -6.44 -3.32
C ILE A 97 1.84 -6.11 -4.20
N VAL A 98 2.41 -7.13 -4.85
CA VAL A 98 3.59 -6.97 -5.72
C VAL A 98 3.17 -7.03 -7.18
N VAL A 99 3.33 -5.90 -7.87
CA VAL A 99 3.03 -5.76 -9.29
C VAL A 99 4.21 -6.25 -10.12
N ASP A 100 3.94 -7.13 -11.09
CA ASP A 100 4.90 -7.63 -12.07
C ASP A 100 6.15 -8.32 -11.43
N SER A 101 5.94 -9.03 -10.31
CA SER A 101 6.97 -9.81 -9.61
C SER A 101 7.38 -11.10 -10.33
N GLY A 102 8.63 -11.50 -10.18
CA GLY A 102 9.12 -12.81 -10.60
C GLY A 102 8.56 -13.96 -9.76
N PRO A 103 8.57 -15.20 -10.26
CA PRO A 103 8.19 -16.35 -9.44
C PRO A 103 9.09 -16.46 -8.20
N GLY A 104 8.49 -16.53 -7.01
CA GLY A 104 9.17 -16.73 -5.72
C GLY A 104 9.76 -15.47 -5.07
N ALA A 105 9.53 -14.28 -5.64
CA ALA A 105 10.18 -13.07 -5.12
C ALA A 105 9.45 -12.42 -3.93
N VAL A 106 8.25 -12.90 -3.58
CA VAL A 106 7.42 -12.39 -2.47
C VAL A 106 7.43 -13.27 -1.22
N ASP A 107 8.31 -14.28 -1.13
CA ASP A 107 8.26 -15.30 -0.07
C ASP A 107 8.78 -14.86 1.33
N GLU A 108 9.14 -13.58 1.57
CA GLU A 108 9.95 -13.22 2.75
C GLU A 108 9.52 -11.96 3.53
N LEU A 109 8.21 -11.75 3.74
CA LEU A 109 7.72 -10.84 4.79
C LEU A 109 7.00 -11.65 5.89
N PRO A 110 7.69 -11.98 7.00
CA PRO A 110 7.10 -12.80 8.05
C PRO A 110 5.90 -12.09 8.68
N GLY A 111 4.72 -12.73 8.64
CA GLY A 111 3.48 -12.19 9.22
C GLY A 111 2.69 -11.26 8.31
N VAL A 112 3.17 -10.98 7.09
CA VAL A 112 2.46 -10.13 6.11
C VAL A 112 1.97 -10.99 4.95
N ARG A 113 0.72 -10.78 4.52
CA ARG A 113 0.16 -11.51 3.36
C ARG A 113 0.78 -10.98 2.06
N ALA A 114 1.34 -11.86 1.26
CA ALA A 114 1.94 -11.52 -0.03
C ALA A 114 0.98 -11.87 -1.18
N VAL A 115 0.67 -10.90 -2.05
CA VAL A 115 -0.17 -11.09 -3.24
C VAL A 115 0.56 -10.60 -4.48
N ALA A 116 0.82 -11.47 -5.45
CA ALA A 116 1.43 -11.07 -6.71
C ALA A 116 0.33 -10.75 -7.75
N VAL A 117 0.42 -9.59 -8.40
CA VAL A 117 -0.45 -9.21 -9.52
C VAL A 117 0.37 -8.99 -10.79
N GLY A 118 -0.17 -9.44 -11.93
CA GLY A 118 0.54 -9.33 -13.20
C GLY A 118 1.67 -10.34 -13.39
N ARG A 119 2.60 -10.00 -14.29
CA ARG A 119 3.77 -10.81 -14.64
C ARG A 119 4.93 -9.91 -15.05
N PRO A 120 6.19 -10.29 -14.78
CA PRO A 120 7.35 -9.49 -15.17
C PRO A 120 7.33 -9.18 -16.67
N ARG A 121 7.57 -7.92 -17.02
CA ARG A 121 7.60 -7.43 -18.40
C ARG A 121 8.75 -6.46 -18.60
N THR A 122 9.22 -6.40 -19.85
CA THR A 122 10.23 -5.44 -20.30
C THR A 122 9.67 -4.66 -21.50
N PRO A 123 9.43 -3.34 -21.37
CA PRO A 123 9.57 -2.53 -20.15
C PRO A 123 8.50 -2.87 -19.08
N PRO A 124 8.75 -2.54 -17.80
CA PRO A 124 7.76 -2.64 -16.72
C PRO A 124 6.48 -1.86 -17.01
N ARG A 125 5.34 -2.30 -16.46
CA ARG A 125 4.09 -1.52 -16.55
C ARG A 125 4.15 -0.35 -15.58
N PRO A 126 3.64 0.83 -15.96
CA PRO A 126 3.59 1.94 -15.03
C PRO A 126 2.49 1.69 -13.98
N LEU A 127 2.78 1.97 -12.70
CA LEU A 127 1.81 1.78 -11.60
C LEU A 127 0.58 2.69 -11.71
N ASP A 128 0.69 3.79 -12.44
CA ASP A 128 -0.39 4.72 -12.73
C ASP A 128 -1.35 4.23 -13.84
N GLY A 129 -1.06 3.11 -14.49
CA GLY A 129 -1.88 2.57 -15.57
C GLY A 129 -3.18 1.91 -15.09
N ASP A 130 -4.27 2.10 -15.84
CA ASP A 130 -5.61 1.57 -15.51
C ASP A 130 -5.62 0.05 -15.27
N ALA A 131 -4.85 -0.70 -16.05
CA ALA A 131 -4.78 -2.16 -15.91
C ALA A 131 -4.14 -2.58 -14.59
N VAL A 132 -3.08 -1.89 -14.16
CA VAL A 132 -2.43 -2.16 -12.87
C VAL A 132 -3.35 -1.76 -11.73
N CYS A 133 -3.99 -0.60 -11.83
CA CYS A 133 -4.96 -0.14 -10.85
C CYS A 133 -6.12 -1.14 -10.67
N ALA A 134 -6.70 -1.63 -11.77
CA ALA A 134 -7.78 -2.62 -11.72
C ALA A 134 -7.35 -3.95 -11.09
N GLU A 135 -6.15 -4.43 -11.40
CA GLU A 135 -5.59 -5.66 -10.80
C GLU A 135 -5.35 -5.48 -9.29
N VAL A 136 -4.83 -4.33 -8.86
CA VAL A 136 -4.65 -4.00 -7.44
C VAL A 136 -5.99 -3.90 -6.72
N ILE A 137 -6.99 -3.23 -7.29
CA ILE A 137 -8.33 -3.11 -6.70
C ILE A 137 -8.94 -4.49 -6.50
N SER A 138 -8.84 -5.38 -7.49
CA SER A 138 -9.32 -6.75 -7.37
C SER A 138 -8.62 -7.49 -6.23
N ALA A 139 -7.29 -7.40 -6.12
CA ALA A 139 -6.54 -8.02 -5.04
C ALA A 139 -6.93 -7.47 -3.65
N LEU A 140 -7.19 -6.17 -3.54
CA LEU A 140 -7.65 -5.55 -2.30
C LEU A 140 -9.07 -6.00 -1.91
N ASP A 141 -9.98 -6.13 -2.88
CA ASP A 141 -11.34 -6.62 -2.62
C ASP A 141 -11.32 -8.13 -2.23
N ASP A 142 -10.42 -8.92 -2.80
CA ASP A 142 -10.21 -10.33 -2.41
C ASP A 142 -9.69 -10.42 -0.97
N LEU A 143 -8.69 -9.60 -0.60
CA LEU A 143 -8.16 -9.53 0.77
C LEU A 143 -9.23 -9.14 1.80
N ASP A 144 -10.07 -8.16 1.46
CA ASP A 144 -11.17 -7.75 2.33
C ASP A 144 -12.22 -8.86 2.46
N THR A 145 -12.49 -9.59 1.38
CA THR A 145 -13.42 -10.73 1.39
C THR A 145 -12.89 -11.86 2.28
N ASP A 146 -11.59 -12.15 2.18
CA ASP A 146 -10.92 -13.15 3.03
C ASP A 146 -10.98 -12.76 4.52
N ASP A 147 -10.72 -11.50 4.86
CA ASP A 147 -10.81 -11.03 6.26
C ASP A 147 -12.23 -11.16 6.83
N LEU A 148 -13.25 -10.89 6.02
CA LEU A 148 -14.65 -11.08 6.38
C LEU A 148 -15.00 -12.56 6.57
N ALA A 149 -14.46 -13.45 5.72
CA ALA A 149 -14.69 -14.89 5.79
C ALA A 149 -13.97 -15.56 6.98
N GLU A 150 -12.77 -15.09 7.31
CA GLU A 150 -11.95 -15.57 8.44
C GLU A 150 -12.49 -15.08 9.80
N GLY A 151 -13.51 -14.23 9.82
CA GLY A 151 -14.11 -13.73 11.05
C GLY A 151 -13.19 -12.80 11.83
N VAL A 152 -12.30 -12.07 11.15
CA VAL A 152 -11.50 -10.99 11.73
C VAL A 152 -12.43 -9.81 12.00
N TRP A 153 -13.29 -9.95 13.01
CA TRP A 153 -14.07 -8.85 13.54
C TRP A 153 -13.08 -7.82 14.08
N PRO A 154 -13.20 -6.52 13.74
CA PRO A 154 -12.40 -5.51 14.42
C PRO A 154 -12.69 -5.67 15.90
N ARG A 155 -11.66 -5.86 16.74
CA ARG A 155 -11.84 -5.88 18.19
C ARG A 155 -12.55 -4.58 18.55
N ARG A 156 -13.85 -4.68 18.79
CA ARG A 156 -14.70 -3.59 19.24
C ARG A 156 -14.07 -3.19 20.56
N GLY A 157 -13.38 -2.05 20.54
CA GLY A 157 -12.75 -1.48 21.70
C GLY A 157 -13.76 -1.40 22.83
N ASP A 158 -13.24 -1.63 24.02
CA ASP A 158 -13.85 -1.39 25.32
C ASP A 158 -14.95 -0.32 25.28
N GLU A 159 -16.18 -0.76 25.52
CA GLU A 159 -17.18 0.08 26.15
C GLU A 159 -17.39 -0.48 27.57
N GLU A 160 -16.38 -0.27 28.42
CA GLU A 160 -16.65 -0.05 29.83
C GLU A 160 -17.51 1.22 29.94
N ALA A 161 -18.78 1.08 30.32
CA ALA A 161 -19.42 1.89 31.35
C ALA A 161 -20.93 1.65 31.45
N ARG A 162 -21.36 1.39 32.70
CA ARG A 162 -22.71 1.61 33.30
C ARG A 162 -23.75 0.52 32.95
N GLU A 163 -24.36 -0.19 33.90
CA GLU A 163 -24.67 0.01 35.33
C GLU A 163 -24.76 -1.35 36.05
#